data_AF-A0A962UP06-F1
#
_entry.id   AF-A0A962UP06-F1
#
_cell.length_a   1.000
_cell.length_b   1.000
_cell.length_c   1.000
_cell.angle_alpha   90.00
_cell.angle_beta   90.00
_cell.angle_gamma   90.00
#
_symmetry.space_group_name_H-M   'P 1'
#
loop_
_entity.id
_entity.type
_entity.pdbx_description
1 polymer ?
#
loop_
_entity_poly.entity_id
_entity_poly.type
_entity_poly.pdbx_seq_one_letter_code
_entity_poly.pdbx_strand_id
1 'polypeptide(L)'
;MHDTVTGIDAAKRTVTTASGGKMSYDRLIVSPGIDFRYDTIEGYDEKASWQVPHAWKAGPQTSLLRAQLEAMPNGGTFVIATPPNPFRCPPGPYERISLVANYFKNHKPNSKIVVLDAKDKFSKQGLFTAGWTKHYGFGTDNSMITCVSKANDGTVKAVNADKRVAITEFSEHQADVLNVIPAQKAGHIAHVAGLVNESGWCPVDYKTFESTIHKN
;
A
#
# COMPACT_ATOMS: atom_id res chain seq x y z
N MET A 1 5.30 -20.98 18.55
CA MET A 1 3.99 -20.56 19.08
C MET A 1 3.25 -19.82 17.98
N HIS A 2 2.00 -20.19 17.69
CA HIS A 2 1.13 -19.45 16.77
C HIS A 2 0.09 -18.68 17.59
N ASP A 3 0.39 -17.42 17.91
CA ASP A 3 -0.46 -16.54 18.72
C ASP A 3 -0.17 -15.08 18.35
N THR A 4 -1.05 -14.16 18.73
CA THR A 4 -0.90 -12.72 18.52
C THR A 4 -0.44 -12.06 19.81
N VAL A 5 0.62 -11.26 19.73
CA VAL A 5 1.05 -10.42 20.83
C VAL A 5 0.09 -9.24 20.98
N THR A 6 -0.47 -9.07 22.18
CA THR A 6 -1.43 -8.01 22.50
C THR A 6 -0.84 -6.92 23.41
N GLY A 7 0.31 -7.18 24.05
CA GLY A 7 0.96 -6.19 24.89
C GLY A 7 2.44 -6.50 25.14
N ILE A 8 3.21 -5.44 25.35
CA ILE A 8 4.61 -5.49 25.76
C ILE A 8 4.76 -4.54 26.96
N ASP A 9 5.15 -5.07 28.11
CA ASP A 9 5.53 -4.28 29.29
C ASP A 9 7.06 -4.21 29.31
N ALA A 10 7.61 -3.12 28.78
CA ALA A 10 9.05 -2.92 28.66
C ALA A 10 9.76 -2.81 30.02
N ALA A 11 9.07 -2.26 31.03
CA ALA A 11 9.61 -2.11 32.38
C ALA A 11 9.76 -3.46 33.08
N LYS A 12 8.76 -4.34 32.94
CA LYS A 12 8.81 -5.71 33.49
C LYS A 12 9.46 -6.73 32.56
N ARG A 13 9.80 -6.31 31.35
CA ARG A 13 10.30 -7.16 30.26
C ARG A 13 9.43 -8.38 30.01
N THR A 14 8.15 -8.14 29.78
CA THR A 14 7.18 -9.22 29.51
C THR A 14 6.33 -8.95 28.27
N VAL A 15 5.98 -10.02 27.56
CA VAL A 15 5.07 -10.05 26.43
C VAL A 15 3.78 -10.76 26.84
N THR A 16 2.64 -10.20 26.47
CA THR A 16 1.31 -10.81 26.66
C THR A 16 0.72 -11.19 25.31
N THR A 17 0.06 -12.34 25.23
CA THR A 17 -0.56 -12.84 24.01
C THR A 17 -2.07 -12.93 24.11
N ALA A 18 -2.75 -13.02 22.97
CA ALA A 18 -4.21 -13.05 22.89
C ALA A 18 -4.81 -14.29 23.56
N SER A 19 -4.11 -15.44 23.55
CA SER A 19 -4.55 -16.64 24.28
C SER A 19 -4.37 -16.55 25.80
N GLY A 20 -3.86 -15.43 26.33
CA GLY A 20 -3.59 -15.23 27.75
C GLY A 20 -2.18 -15.64 28.20
N GLY A 21 -1.32 -16.03 27.26
CA GLY A 21 0.07 -16.37 27.54
C GLY A 21 0.89 -15.15 27.99
N LYS A 22 1.87 -15.38 28.86
CA LYS A 22 2.83 -14.36 29.31
C LYS A 22 4.24 -14.92 29.28
N MET A 23 5.17 -14.17 28.67
CA MET A 23 6.57 -14.57 28.51
C MET A 23 7.49 -13.44 28.98
N SER A 24 8.50 -13.77 29.78
CA SER A 24 9.59 -12.84 30.12
C SER A 24 10.66 -12.83 29.02
N TYR A 25 11.40 -11.73 28.91
CA TYR A 25 12.53 -11.63 28.00
C TYR A 25 13.70 -10.88 28.65
N ASP A 26 14.92 -11.18 28.19
CA ASP A 26 16.10 -10.34 28.49
C ASP A 26 16.29 -9.26 27.43
N ARG A 27 16.01 -9.60 26.17
CA ARG A 27 15.96 -8.72 25.00
C ARG A 27 14.78 -9.11 24.12
N LEU A 28 14.08 -8.14 23.54
CA LEU A 28 12.94 -8.36 22.65
C LEU A 28 13.18 -7.75 21.27
N ILE A 29 12.99 -8.55 20.21
CA ILE A 29 12.98 -8.08 18.83
C ILE A 29 11.53 -7.91 18.38
N VAL A 30 11.17 -6.69 17.97
CA VAL A 30 9.82 -6.34 17.52
C VAL A 30 9.85 -6.04 16.03
N SER A 31 9.31 -6.96 15.21
CA SER A 31 9.25 -6.81 13.74
C SER A 31 7.82 -7.03 13.19
N PRO A 32 6.87 -6.14 13.50
CA PRO A 32 5.45 -6.34 13.18
C PRO A 32 5.08 -5.92 11.75
N GLY A 33 6.07 -5.48 10.95
CA GLY A 33 5.83 -4.92 9.63
C GLY A 33 5.09 -3.58 9.68
N ILE A 34 4.17 -3.39 8.73
CA ILE A 34 3.38 -2.15 8.59
C ILE A 34 1.96 -2.36 9.08
N ASP A 35 1.32 -1.24 9.39
CA ASP A 35 -0.12 -1.11 9.35
C ASP A 35 -0.56 0.02 8.42
N PHE A 36 -1.87 0.08 8.14
CA PHE A 36 -2.45 1.09 7.25
C PHE A 36 -3.04 2.26 8.04
N ARG A 37 -3.02 3.44 7.41
CA ARG A 37 -3.66 4.66 7.86
C ARG A 37 -5.00 4.84 7.12
N TYR A 38 -6.01 4.12 7.56
CA TYR A 38 -7.37 4.19 7.01
C TYR A 38 -8.08 5.53 7.26
N ASP A 39 -7.49 6.37 8.12
CA ASP A 39 -7.92 7.73 8.44
C ASP A 39 -7.45 8.79 7.42
N THR A 40 -6.73 8.39 6.36
CA THR A 40 -6.10 9.34 5.42
C THR A 40 -6.82 9.51 4.09
N ILE A 41 -7.75 8.61 3.76
CA ILE A 41 -8.55 8.65 2.54
C ILE A 41 -10.01 8.47 2.96
N GLU A 42 -10.83 9.48 2.74
CA GLU A 42 -12.25 9.43 3.09
C GLU A 42 -12.94 8.27 2.36
N GLY A 43 -13.79 7.52 3.07
CA GLY A 43 -14.50 6.37 2.49
C GLY A 43 -13.63 5.12 2.26
N TYR A 44 -12.35 5.11 2.66
CA TYR A 44 -11.47 3.95 2.54
C TYR A 44 -11.02 3.39 3.90
N ASP A 45 -11.83 2.52 4.47
CA ASP A 45 -11.53 1.78 5.70
C ASP A 45 -11.12 0.31 5.44
N GLU A 46 -10.92 -0.47 6.51
CA GLU A 46 -10.57 -1.89 6.40
C GLU A 46 -11.64 -2.69 5.65
N LYS A 47 -12.92 -2.37 5.84
CA LYS A 47 -14.03 -3.05 5.16
C LYS A 47 -14.03 -2.73 3.66
N ALA A 48 -13.87 -1.46 3.30
CA ALA A 48 -13.74 -0.99 1.92
C ALA A 48 -12.56 -1.67 1.22
N SER A 49 -11.48 -1.96 1.95
CA SER A 49 -10.32 -2.67 1.40
C SER A 49 -10.63 -4.10 0.91
N TRP A 50 -11.76 -4.70 1.29
CA TRP A 50 -12.19 -6.01 0.75
C TRP A 50 -13.07 -5.92 -0.49
N GLN A 51 -13.49 -4.71 -0.88
CA GLN A 51 -14.10 -4.43 -2.18
C GLN A 51 -13.09 -3.82 -3.15
N VAL A 52 -12.26 -2.92 -2.66
CA VAL A 52 -11.20 -2.19 -3.37
C VAL A 52 -9.87 -2.59 -2.72
N PRO A 53 -9.20 -3.66 -3.19
CA PRO A 53 -8.05 -4.22 -2.48
C PRO A 53 -6.85 -3.29 -2.45
N HIS A 54 -6.07 -3.33 -1.37
CA HIS A 54 -4.72 -2.75 -1.34
C HIS A 54 -3.67 -3.74 -1.87
N ALA A 55 -3.84 -5.03 -1.58
CA ALA A 55 -2.84 -6.08 -1.80
C ALA A 55 -1.39 -5.73 -1.36
N TRP A 56 -1.21 -4.90 -0.31
CA TRP A 56 0.11 -4.55 0.26
C TRP A 56 0.53 -5.41 1.46
N LYS A 57 -0.45 -6.08 2.09
CA LYS A 57 -0.27 -7.32 2.82
C LYS A 57 -0.77 -8.43 1.89
N ALA A 58 0.10 -9.42 1.64
CA ALA A 58 -0.15 -10.46 0.65
C ALA A 58 -1.20 -11.48 1.11
N GLY A 59 -1.46 -12.51 0.29
CA GLY A 59 -2.38 -13.60 0.62
C GLY A 59 -3.79 -13.35 0.06
N PRO A 60 -4.85 -13.32 0.90
CA PRO A 60 -6.22 -13.14 0.42
C PRO A 60 -6.42 -11.87 -0.41
N GLN A 61 -5.81 -10.76 0.00
CA GLN A 61 -5.87 -9.49 -0.72
C GLN A 61 -5.20 -9.56 -2.11
N THR A 62 -4.10 -10.31 -2.25
CA THR A 62 -3.46 -10.54 -3.57
C THR A 62 -4.37 -11.35 -4.47
N SER A 63 -4.99 -12.41 -3.92
CA SER A 63 -5.91 -13.27 -4.67
C SER A 63 -7.17 -12.52 -5.09
N LEU A 64 -7.70 -11.66 -4.22
CA LEU A 64 -8.82 -10.76 -4.52
C LEU A 64 -8.50 -9.82 -5.69
N LEU A 65 -7.36 -9.11 -5.64
CA LEU A 65 -6.96 -8.22 -6.73
C LEU A 65 -6.80 -9.00 -8.04
N ARG A 66 -6.20 -10.20 -8.01
CA ARG A 66 -6.07 -11.04 -9.21
C ARG A 66 -7.43 -11.43 -9.78
N ALA A 67 -8.35 -11.91 -8.94
CA ALA A 67 -9.68 -12.30 -9.37
C ALA A 67 -10.46 -11.12 -10.00
N GLN A 68 -10.34 -9.92 -9.42
CA GLN A 68 -10.95 -8.71 -9.98
C GLN A 68 -10.36 -8.37 -11.37
N LEU A 69 -9.04 -8.44 -11.53
CA LEU A 69 -8.38 -8.18 -12.82
C LEU A 69 -8.73 -9.22 -13.88
N GLU A 70 -8.93 -10.49 -13.52
CA GLU A 70 -9.35 -11.54 -14.45
C GLU A 70 -10.80 -11.35 -14.91
N ALA A 71 -11.68 -11.01 -13.97
CA ALA A 71 -13.09 -10.74 -14.23
C ALA A 71 -13.34 -9.42 -14.98
N MET A 72 -12.38 -8.48 -14.94
CA MET A 72 -12.48 -7.21 -15.64
C MET A 72 -12.67 -7.44 -17.16
N PRO A 73 -13.65 -6.78 -17.81
CA PRO A 73 -13.83 -6.90 -19.25
C PRO A 73 -12.62 -6.33 -20.01
N ASN A 74 -12.34 -6.87 -21.19
CA ASN A 74 -11.38 -6.25 -22.10
C ASN A 74 -11.89 -4.86 -22.52
N GLY A 75 -11.07 -3.83 -22.36
CA GLY A 75 -11.50 -2.43 -22.48
C GLY A 75 -11.76 -1.74 -21.14
N GLY A 76 -11.83 -2.49 -20.04
CA GLY A 76 -11.99 -1.92 -18.69
C GLY A 76 -10.76 -1.15 -18.22
N THR A 77 -10.98 -0.26 -17.25
CA THR A 77 -9.96 0.60 -16.65
C THR A 77 -9.56 0.10 -15.27
N PHE A 78 -8.27 -0.15 -15.10
CA PHE A 78 -7.65 -0.38 -13.79
C PHE A 78 -7.10 0.94 -13.24
N VAL A 79 -7.60 1.38 -12.10
CA VAL A 79 -7.08 2.55 -11.40
C VAL A 79 -6.23 2.08 -10.21
N ILE A 80 -5.03 2.63 -10.06
CA ILE A 80 -4.17 2.39 -8.89
C ILE A 80 -3.81 3.72 -8.23
N ALA A 81 -4.14 3.85 -6.95
CA ALA A 81 -3.76 4.98 -6.11
C ALA A 81 -2.51 4.64 -5.29
N THR A 82 -1.42 5.37 -5.49
CA THR A 82 -0.15 5.13 -4.79
C THR A 82 0.01 6.08 -3.59
N PRO A 83 0.59 5.62 -2.46
CA PRO A 83 0.65 6.42 -1.23
C PRO A 83 1.76 7.48 -1.28
N PRO A 84 1.72 8.48 -0.37
CA PRO A 84 2.87 9.33 -0.11
C PRO A 84 4.01 8.55 0.56
N ASN A 85 5.21 9.15 0.59
CA ASN A 85 6.33 8.62 1.37
C ASN A 85 6.14 8.88 2.89
N PRO A 86 6.71 8.04 3.77
CA PRO A 86 7.33 6.74 3.50
C PRO A 86 6.31 5.60 3.40
N PHE A 87 6.65 4.55 2.64
CA PHE A 87 5.86 3.32 2.54
C PHE A 87 6.74 2.12 2.21
N ARG A 88 6.26 0.90 2.48
CA ARG A 88 6.93 -0.37 2.18
C ARG A 88 7.17 -0.49 0.68
N CYS A 89 8.41 -0.82 0.29
CA CYS A 89 8.84 -1.10 -1.09
C CYS A 89 8.48 0.02 -2.10
N PRO A 90 9.24 1.13 -2.12
CA PRO A 90 8.99 2.25 -3.01
C PRO A 90 8.79 1.92 -4.51
N PRO A 91 9.50 0.96 -5.15
CA PRO A 91 9.25 0.64 -6.55
C PRO A 91 8.04 -0.29 -6.78
N GLY A 92 7.49 -0.90 -5.72
CA GLY A 92 6.47 -1.94 -5.82
C GLY A 92 5.18 -1.54 -6.56
N PRO A 93 4.62 -0.32 -6.41
CA PRO A 93 3.42 0.06 -7.15
C PRO A 93 3.66 0.07 -8.65
N TYR A 94 4.83 0.55 -9.09
CA TYR A 94 5.21 0.67 -10.49
C TYR A 94 5.60 -0.66 -11.11
N GLU A 95 6.17 -1.58 -10.32
CA GLU A 95 6.30 -2.98 -10.71
C GLU A 95 4.92 -3.63 -10.91
N ARG A 96 3.97 -3.44 -9.98
CA ARG A 96 2.59 -3.92 -10.14
C ARG A 96 1.95 -3.37 -11.41
N ILE A 97 2.06 -2.07 -11.68
CA ILE A 97 1.58 -1.43 -12.91
C ILE A 97 2.17 -2.15 -14.13
N SER A 98 3.47 -2.42 -14.13
CA SER A 98 4.16 -3.11 -15.23
C SER A 98 3.67 -4.55 -15.44
N LEU A 99 3.42 -5.29 -14.35
CA LEU A 99 2.93 -6.67 -14.39
C LEU A 99 1.46 -6.75 -14.82
N VAL A 100 0.62 -5.80 -14.38
CA VAL A 100 -0.77 -5.69 -14.83
C VAL A 100 -0.82 -5.28 -16.30
N ALA A 101 0.02 -4.34 -16.74
CA ALA A 101 0.14 -3.96 -18.14
C ALA A 101 0.57 -5.14 -19.02
N ASN A 102 1.53 -5.96 -18.54
CA ASN A 102 1.89 -7.19 -19.23
C ASN A 102 0.70 -8.15 -19.34
N TYR A 103 -0.08 -8.33 -18.27
CA TYR A 103 -1.28 -9.17 -18.33
C TYR A 103 -2.30 -8.65 -19.34
N PHE A 104 -2.61 -7.33 -19.32
CA PHE A 104 -3.53 -6.69 -20.25
C PHE A 104 -3.05 -6.79 -21.69
N LYS A 105 -1.77 -6.53 -21.97
CA LYS A 105 -1.21 -6.69 -23.31
C LYS A 105 -1.47 -8.07 -23.91
N ASN A 106 -1.43 -9.13 -23.09
CA ASN A 106 -1.60 -10.50 -23.56
C ASN A 106 -3.07 -11.00 -23.56
N HIS A 107 -3.95 -10.44 -22.72
CA HIS A 107 -5.30 -11.00 -22.52
C HIS A 107 -6.44 -9.99 -22.66
N LYS A 108 -6.15 -8.70 -22.45
CA LYS A 108 -7.14 -7.60 -22.42
C LYS A 108 -6.52 -6.33 -23.04
N PRO A 109 -6.11 -6.36 -24.33
CA PRO A 109 -5.27 -5.31 -24.92
C PRO A 109 -5.96 -3.95 -25.06
N ASN A 110 -7.29 -3.89 -24.98
CA ASN A 110 -8.05 -2.63 -25.04
C ASN A 110 -8.14 -1.95 -23.66
N SER A 111 -7.77 -2.63 -22.59
CA SER A 111 -7.81 -2.10 -21.22
C SER A 111 -6.75 -1.04 -20.97
N LYS A 112 -7.04 -0.14 -20.03
CA LYS A 112 -6.16 0.97 -19.64
C LYS A 112 -5.82 0.91 -18.16
N ILE A 113 -4.69 1.53 -17.80
CA ILE A 113 -4.22 1.68 -16.44
C ILE A 113 -4.08 3.17 -16.16
N VAL A 114 -4.74 3.64 -15.10
CA VAL A 114 -4.59 5.01 -14.59
C VAL A 114 -3.90 4.94 -13.24
N VAL A 115 -2.76 5.61 -13.14
CA VAL A 115 -1.98 5.74 -11.91
C VAL A 115 -2.27 7.11 -11.33
N LEU A 116 -2.85 7.13 -10.13
CA LEU A 116 -3.08 8.33 -9.34
C LEU A 116 -1.98 8.37 -8.27
N ASP A 117 -0.97 9.22 -8.48
CA ASP A 117 0.21 9.25 -7.64
C ASP A 117 0.19 10.42 -6.64
N ALA A 118 0.31 10.11 -5.36
CA ALA A 118 0.49 11.10 -4.30
C ALA A 118 1.90 11.76 -4.29
N LYS A 119 2.72 11.55 -5.33
CA LYS A 119 4.10 12.05 -5.48
C LYS A 119 4.34 12.58 -6.90
N ASP A 120 5.31 13.49 -7.03
CA ASP A 120 5.76 14.02 -8.33
C ASP A 120 6.93 13.23 -8.93
N LYS A 121 7.64 12.49 -8.07
CA LYS A 121 8.75 11.63 -8.45
C LYS A 121 8.65 10.30 -7.74
N PHE A 122 9.05 9.24 -8.43
CA PHE A 122 9.06 7.90 -7.86
C PHE A 122 10.34 7.10 -8.10
N SER A 123 10.50 6.03 -7.32
CA SER A 123 11.69 5.19 -7.36
C SER A 123 11.89 4.58 -8.74
N LYS A 124 13.08 4.75 -9.32
CA LYS A 124 13.45 4.26 -10.65
C LYS A 124 12.56 4.78 -11.79
N GLN A 125 11.97 5.96 -11.64
CA GLN A 125 11.04 6.54 -12.62
C GLN A 125 11.56 6.48 -14.06
N GLY A 126 12.79 6.93 -14.33
CA GLY A 126 13.36 6.88 -15.68
C GLY A 126 13.43 5.47 -16.27
N LEU A 127 13.69 4.44 -15.45
CA LEU A 127 13.73 3.05 -15.91
C LEU A 127 12.33 2.51 -16.19
N PHE A 128 11.36 2.81 -15.32
CA PHE A 128 9.98 2.40 -15.53
C PHE A 128 9.36 3.09 -16.74
N THR A 129 9.50 4.41 -16.89
CA THR A 129 8.97 5.13 -18.05
C THR A 129 9.61 4.66 -19.35
N ALA A 130 10.92 4.40 -19.37
CA ALA A 130 11.58 3.82 -20.54
C ALA A 130 11.01 2.43 -20.89
N GLY A 131 10.80 1.58 -19.89
CA GLY A 131 10.15 0.27 -20.06
C GLY A 131 8.72 0.40 -20.56
N TRP A 132 7.93 1.31 -19.99
CA TRP A 132 6.54 1.53 -20.40
C TRP A 132 6.43 2.14 -21.80
N THR A 133 7.33 3.03 -22.20
CA THR A 133 7.38 3.55 -23.58
C THR A 133 7.69 2.41 -24.55
N LYS A 134 8.71 1.60 -24.27
CA LYS A 134 9.11 0.47 -25.12
C LYS A 134 8.03 -0.61 -25.24
N HIS A 135 7.36 -0.95 -24.15
CA HIS A 135 6.51 -2.14 -24.10
C HIS A 135 5.01 -1.86 -24.18
N TYR A 136 4.58 -0.65 -23.78
CA TYR A 136 3.17 -0.28 -23.53
C TYR A 136 2.77 1.09 -24.11
N GLY A 137 3.60 1.70 -24.95
CA GLY A 137 3.28 2.94 -25.68
C GLY A 137 3.20 4.19 -24.80
N PHE A 138 3.81 4.18 -23.61
CA PHE A 138 3.75 5.31 -22.69
C PHE A 138 4.21 6.62 -23.32
N GLY A 139 3.37 7.66 -23.18
CA GLY A 139 3.59 8.99 -23.76
C GLY A 139 3.04 9.17 -25.19
N THR A 140 2.29 8.20 -25.72
CA THR A 140 1.65 8.28 -27.05
C THR A 140 0.14 8.16 -26.95
N ASP A 141 -0.58 8.46 -28.03
CA ASP A 141 -2.06 8.33 -28.10
C ASP A 141 -2.56 6.90 -27.82
N ASN A 142 -1.71 5.89 -28.05
CA ASN A 142 -2.03 4.49 -27.80
C ASN A 142 -1.57 3.99 -26.43
N SER A 143 -1.17 4.88 -25.51
CA SER A 143 -0.65 4.48 -24.20
C SER A 143 -1.62 3.60 -23.42
N MET A 144 -1.13 2.47 -22.90
CA MET A 144 -1.88 1.64 -21.96
C MET A 144 -1.86 2.21 -20.53
N ILE A 145 -0.83 2.96 -20.19
CA ILE A 145 -0.59 3.49 -18.84
C ILE A 145 -0.65 5.01 -18.89
N THR A 146 -1.48 5.61 -18.06
CA THR A 146 -1.48 7.05 -17.79
C THR A 146 -1.05 7.27 -16.35
N CYS A 147 -0.14 8.22 -16.12
CA CYS A 147 0.31 8.55 -14.77
C CYS A 147 0.00 10.01 -14.46
N VAL A 148 -0.81 10.23 -13.44
CA VAL A 148 -1.20 11.53 -12.92
C VAL A 148 -0.37 11.77 -11.66
N SER A 149 0.55 12.74 -11.72
CA SER A 149 1.40 13.09 -10.58
C SER A 149 0.66 13.97 -9.58
N LYS A 150 1.21 14.11 -8.37
CA LYS A 150 0.63 14.99 -7.34
C LYS A 150 0.36 16.41 -7.83
N ALA A 151 1.31 17.04 -8.52
CA ALA A 151 1.18 18.40 -9.07
C ALA A 151 0.09 18.52 -10.14
N ASN A 152 -0.36 17.40 -10.70
CA ASN A 152 -1.41 17.31 -11.71
C ASN A 152 -2.67 16.63 -11.16
N ASP A 153 -2.94 16.77 -9.86
CA ASP A 153 -4.12 16.20 -9.19
C ASP A 153 -4.12 14.66 -9.01
N GLY A 154 -2.95 14.04 -8.91
CA GLY A 154 -2.83 12.58 -8.72
C GLY A 154 -3.12 12.08 -7.30
N THR A 155 -3.38 12.98 -6.33
CA THR A 155 -3.56 12.58 -4.93
C THR A 155 -5.02 12.25 -4.66
N VAL A 156 -5.32 10.97 -4.42
CA VAL A 156 -6.65 10.53 -4.00
C VAL A 156 -6.94 11.01 -2.57
N LYS A 157 -8.10 11.65 -2.41
CA LYS A 157 -8.61 12.20 -1.14
C LYS A 157 -9.77 11.39 -0.59
N ALA A 158 -10.61 10.85 -1.48
CA ALA A 158 -11.75 10.03 -1.11
C ALA A 158 -11.93 8.85 -2.07
N VAL A 159 -12.62 7.82 -1.61
CA VAL A 159 -12.97 6.62 -2.37
C VAL A 159 -14.42 6.29 -2.13
N ASN A 160 -15.18 6.10 -3.22
CA ASN A 160 -16.45 5.40 -3.16
C ASN A 160 -16.21 3.93 -3.55
N ALA A 161 -16.11 3.06 -2.55
CA ALA A 161 -15.74 1.65 -2.77
C ALA A 161 -16.83 0.87 -3.52
N ASP A 162 -18.10 1.14 -3.22
CA ASP A 162 -19.25 0.48 -3.86
C ASP A 162 -19.32 0.80 -5.37
N LYS A 163 -19.04 2.06 -5.73
CA LYS A 163 -19.00 2.49 -7.13
C LYS A 163 -17.62 2.32 -7.79
N ARG A 164 -16.58 1.96 -7.03
CA ARG A 164 -15.16 1.92 -7.48
C ARG A 164 -14.71 3.24 -8.11
N VAL A 165 -14.97 4.34 -7.43
CA VAL A 165 -14.53 5.68 -7.85
C VAL A 165 -13.45 6.17 -6.91
N ALA A 166 -12.31 6.58 -7.45
CA ALA A 166 -11.30 7.34 -6.72
C ALA A 166 -11.50 8.83 -6.99
N ILE A 167 -11.45 9.64 -5.93
CA ILE A 167 -11.75 11.07 -5.99
C ILE A 167 -10.48 11.83 -5.59
N THR A 168 -10.04 12.72 -6.46
CA THR A 168 -8.91 13.64 -6.25
C THR A 168 -9.46 15.03 -5.88
N GLU A 169 -8.64 16.08 -5.89
CA GLU A 169 -9.12 17.42 -5.53
C GLU A 169 -10.12 17.96 -6.56
N PHE A 170 -9.89 17.70 -7.84
CA PHE A 170 -10.66 18.29 -8.94
C PHE A 170 -11.34 17.28 -9.85
N SER A 171 -11.11 15.98 -9.64
CA SER A 171 -11.54 14.93 -10.57
C SER A 171 -12.10 13.69 -9.88
N GLU A 172 -12.99 13.00 -10.59
CA GLU A 172 -13.41 11.65 -10.26
C GLU A 172 -12.88 10.66 -11.30
N HIS A 173 -12.37 9.52 -10.83
CA HIS A 173 -11.80 8.47 -11.65
C HIS A 173 -12.59 7.18 -11.45
N GLN A 174 -13.51 6.91 -12.37
CA GLN A 174 -14.25 5.65 -12.42
C GLN A 174 -13.31 4.50 -12.81
N ALA A 175 -13.37 3.39 -12.07
CA ALA A 175 -12.60 2.20 -12.34
C ALA A 175 -13.51 0.97 -12.50
N ASP A 176 -13.12 0.05 -13.38
CA ASP A 176 -13.64 -1.32 -13.35
C ASP A 176 -12.96 -2.11 -12.24
N VAL A 177 -11.67 -1.87 -12.01
CA VAL A 177 -10.91 -2.40 -10.86
C VAL A 177 -10.14 -1.26 -10.22
N LEU A 178 -10.34 -1.05 -8.93
CA LEU A 178 -9.65 -0.02 -8.16
C LEU A 178 -8.70 -0.68 -7.16
N ASN A 179 -7.43 -0.26 -7.16
CA ASN A 179 -6.41 -0.67 -6.19
C ASN A 179 -5.92 0.54 -5.40
N VAL A 180 -6.26 0.61 -4.11
CA VAL A 180 -5.85 1.73 -3.25
C VAL A 180 -4.81 1.25 -2.26
N ILE A 181 -3.62 1.83 -2.30
CA ILE A 181 -2.56 1.57 -1.35
C ILE A 181 -2.51 2.75 -0.37
N PRO A 182 -3.00 2.60 0.87
CA PRO A 182 -3.03 3.71 1.84
C PRO A 182 -1.64 4.12 2.30
N ALA A 183 -1.57 5.30 2.92
CA ALA A 183 -0.43 5.68 3.75
C ALA A 183 -0.23 4.65 4.88
N GLN A 184 1.02 4.51 5.32
CA GLN A 184 1.44 3.42 6.21
C GLN A 184 2.02 3.94 7.51
N LYS A 185 2.05 3.06 8.51
CA LYS A 185 2.67 3.25 9.82
C LYS A 185 3.29 1.93 10.30
N ALA A 186 3.98 1.94 11.43
CA ALA A 186 4.45 0.71 12.06
C ALA A 186 3.27 -0.21 12.43
N GLY A 187 3.50 -1.52 12.45
CA GLY A 187 2.49 -2.51 12.84
C GLY A 187 1.88 -2.21 14.21
N HIS A 188 0.59 -2.54 14.39
CA HIS A 188 -0.21 -2.18 15.57
C HIS A 188 0.49 -2.39 16.93
N ILE A 189 1.16 -3.52 17.13
CA ILE A 189 1.82 -3.82 18.41
C ILE A 189 2.95 -2.83 18.75
N ALA A 190 3.61 -2.22 17.76
CA ALA A 190 4.61 -1.17 18.02
C ALA A 190 3.96 0.09 18.61
N HIS A 191 2.74 0.42 18.19
CA HIS A 191 1.97 1.52 18.76
C HIS A 191 1.54 1.19 20.20
N VAL A 192 0.97 0.00 20.42
CA VAL A 192 0.53 -0.46 21.75
C VAL A 192 1.69 -0.50 22.74
N ALA A 193 2.88 -0.91 22.29
CA ALA A 193 4.08 -1.00 23.11
C ALA A 193 4.80 0.34 23.34
N GLY A 194 4.28 1.46 22.83
CA GLY A 194 4.93 2.77 22.97
C GLY A 194 6.25 2.91 22.21
N LEU A 195 6.48 2.08 21.18
CA LEU A 195 7.74 2.05 20.43
C LEU A 195 7.81 3.04 19.27
N VAL A 196 6.73 3.81 19.04
CA VAL A 196 6.62 4.74 17.91
C VAL A 196 6.78 6.19 18.35
N ASN A 197 7.33 7.02 17.47
CA ASN A 197 7.31 8.48 17.63
C ASN A 197 6.11 9.12 16.89
N GLU A 198 6.08 10.45 16.83
CA GLU A 198 5.02 11.23 16.17
C GLU A 198 4.82 10.89 14.68
N SER A 199 5.86 10.42 13.99
CA SER A 199 5.74 9.98 12.58
C SER A 199 4.96 8.67 12.43
N GLY A 200 4.70 7.95 13.54
CA GLY A 200 4.10 6.62 13.57
C GLY A 200 5.07 5.50 13.17
N TRP A 201 6.38 5.75 13.27
CA TRP A 201 7.44 4.76 13.04
C TRP A 201 8.33 4.64 14.27
N CYS A 202 9.09 3.54 14.36
CA CYS A 202 9.93 3.25 15.53
C CYS A 202 11.33 3.88 15.37
N PRO A 203 11.72 4.86 16.20
CA PRO A 203 13.08 5.36 16.21
C PRO A 203 14.02 4.34 16.87
N VAL A 204 15.18 4.13 16.26
CA VAL A 204 16.16 3.12 16.70
C VAL A 204 17.58 3.66 16.63
N ASP A 205 18.47 3.09 17.45
CA ASP A 205 19.91 3.20 17.22
C ASP A 205 20.29 2.45 15.94
N TYR A 206 20.97 3.10 14.99
CA TYR A 206 21.25 2.49 13.68
C TYR A 206 22.33 1.39 13.69
N LYS A 207 23.09 1.23 14.79
CA LYS A 207 24.08 0.15 14.93
C LYS A 207 23.47 -1.09 15.55
N THR A 208 22.57 -0.92 16.52
CA THR A 208 22.01 -2.04 17.31
C THR A 208 20.55 -2.34 17.01
N PHE A 209 19.84 -1.42 16.36
CA PHE A 209 18.38 -1.41 16.22
C PHE A 209 17.60 -1.38 17.54
N GLU A 210 18.28 -1.10 18.67
CA GLU A 210 17.62 -0.89 19.96
C GLU A 210 16.72 0.35 19.87
N SER A 211 15.50 0.26 20.41
CA SER A 211 14.59 1.40 20.44
C SER A 211 15.21 2.55 21.26
N THR A 212 15.09 3.77 20.75
CA THR A 212 15.53 4.97 21.50
C THR A 212 14.52 5.38 22.59
N ILE A 213 13.39 4.70 22.68
CA ILE A 213 12.30 4.97 23.64
C ILE A 213 12.37 3.99 24.81
N HIS A 214 12.52 2.70 24.51
CA HIS A 214 12.58 1.62 25.50
C HIS A 214 13.82 0.76 25.26
N LYS A 215 14.66 0.60 26.30
CA LYS A 215 15.84 -0.27 26.22
C LYS A 215 15.45 -1.75 26.40
N ASN A 216 16.20 -2.63 25.73
CA ASN A 216 16.00 -4.09 25.71
C ASN A 216 14.71 -4.54 25.03
#